data_AF-A0A0C2C3N1-F1
#
_entry.id   AF-A0A0C2C3N1-F1
#
_cell.length_a   1.000
_cell.length_b   1.000
_cell.length_c   1.000
_cell.angle_alpha   90.00
_cell.angle_beta   90.00
_cell.angle_gamma   90.00
#
_symmetry.space_group_name_H-M   'P 1'
#
loop_
_entity.id
_entity.type
_entity.pdbx_description
1 polymer ?
#
loop_
_entity_poly.entity_id
_entity_poly.type
_entity_poly.pdbx_seq_one_letter_code
_entity_poly.pdbx_strand_id
1 'polypeptide(L)' 'MELSDLSEYNGHLLAPDDKTGMLYEIKEDKAIPWVFLNSGPGNTTDGMKVEWLTIKDDKLYAGGHGC' A
#
# COMPACT_ATOMS: atom_id res chain seq x y z
N MET A 1 0.36 -12.70 2.84
CA MET A 1 0.26 -11.56 1.93
C MET A 1 -1.13 -11.61 1.34
N GLU A 2 -1.97 -10.67 1.75
CA GLU A 2 -3.28 -10.41 1.20
C GLU A 2 -3.18 -9.10 0.43
N LEU A 3 -2.82 -9.21 -0.86
CA LEU A 3 -2.58 -8.06 -1.72
C LEU A 3 -3.91 -7.56 -2.29
N SER A 4 -4.31 -6.34 -1.92
CA SER A 4 -5.67 -5.84 -2.17
C SER A 4 -5.81 -4.94 -3.39
N ASP A 5 -4.71 -4.41 -3.93
CA ASP A 5 -4.70 -3.63 -5.16
C ASP A 5 -3.35 -3.72 -5.88
N LEU A 6 -3.26 -3.21 -7.10
CA LEU A 6 -2.04 -3.13 -7.89
C LEU A 6 -2.00 -1.81 -8.67
N SER A 7 -0.95 -1.02 -8.50
CA SER A 7 -0.81 0.27 -9.17
C SER A 7 0.63 0.56 -9.56
N GLU A 8 0.84 1.18 -10.72
CA GLU A 8 2.14 1.70 -11.13
C GLU A 8 2.29 3.15 -10.69
N TYR A 9 3.35 3.46 -9.95
CA TYR A 9 3.66 4.80 -9.49
C TYR A 9 5.16 5.06 -9.55
N ASN A 10 5.56 6.12 -10.26
CA ASN A 10 6.94 6.55 -10.40
C ASN A 10 7.90 5.44 -10.89
N GLY A 11 7.43 4.59 -11.81
CA GLY A 11 8.20 3.46 -12.35
C GLY A 11 8.29 2.23 -11.44
N HIS A 12 7.54 2.21 -10.34
CA HIS A 12 7.41 1.06 -9.45
C HIS A 12 6.03 0.44 -9.57
N LEU A 13 5.96 -0.89 -9.70
CA LEU A 13 4.71 -1.64 -9.61
C LEU A 13 4.45 -1.98 -8.14
N LEU A 14 3.35 -1.50 -7.57
CA LEU A 14 3.12 -1.50 -6.13
C LEU A 14 1.87 -2.28 -5.74
N ALA A 15 1.98 -3.09 -4.68
CA ALA A 15 0.88 -3.86 -4.12
C ALA A 15 0.87 -3.75 -2.58
N PRO A 16 -0.23 -3.30 -1.96
CA PRO A 16 -0.33 -3.22 -0.51
C PRO A 16 -0.84 -4.53 0.09
N ASP A 17 -0.30 -4.92 1.26
CA ASP A 17 -0.77 -6.05 2.05
C ASP A 17 -1.71 -5.59 3.18
N ASP A 18 -2.99 -5.96 3.09
CA ASP A 18 -4.06 -5.44 3.96
C ASP A 18 -4.01 -5.94 5.42
N LYS A 19 -3.20 -6.97 5.68
CA LYS A 19 -2.98 -7.52 7.02
C LYS A 19 -1.86 -6.84 7.77
N THR A 20 -0.86 -6.35 7.04
CA THR A 20 0.34 -5.79 7.66
C THR A 20 0.45 -4.29 7.49
N GLY A 21 -0.19 -3.69 6.47
CA GLY A 21 0.02 -2.29 6.09
C GLY A 21 1.32 -2.06 5.32
N MET A 22 2.01 -3.13 4.90
CA MET A 22 3.20 -3.02 4.07
C MET A 22 2.82 -2.82 2.61
N LEU A 23 3.35 -1.76 2.00
CA LEU A 23 3.34 -1.56 0.56
C LEU A 23 4.60 -2.19 -0.02
N TYR A 24 4.42 -3.13 -0.94
CA TYR A 24 5.50 -3.83 -1.62
C TYR A 24 5.70 -3.27 -3.02
N GLU A 25 6.96 -3.15 -3.43
CA GLU A 25 7.32 -3.10 -4.85
C GLU A 25 7.40 -4.53 -5.39
N ILE A 26 6.65 -4.79 -6.45
CA ILE A 26 6.70 -6.03 -7.19
C ILE A 26 7.71 -5.86 -8.33
N LYS A 27 8.81 -6.60 -8.24
CA LYS A 27 9.87 -6.58 -9.23
C LYS A 27 10.26 -8.00 -9.59
N GLU A 28 10.04 -8.36 -10.84
CA GLU A 28 10.21 -9.73 -11.34
C GLU A 28 9.34 -10.70 -10.54
N ASP A 29 9.95 -11.60 -9.77
CA ASP A 29 9.30 -12.61 -8.93
C ASP A 29 9.36 -12.28 -7.43
N LYS A 30 9.72 -11.03 -7.08
CA LYS A 30 9.94 -10.60 -5.70
C LYS A 30 8.97 -9.51 -5.28
N ALA A 31 8.47 -9.64 -4.05
CA ALA A 31 7.80 -8.58 -3.30
C ALA A 31 8.80 -7.94 -2.35
N ILE A 32 9.24 -6.73 -2.66
CA ILE A 32 10.25 -5.98 -1.90
C ILE A 32 9.54 -4.98 -0.99
N PRO A 33 9.70 -5.05 0.35
CA PRO A 33 9.09 -4.07 1.26
C PRO A 33 9.54 -2.65 0.91
N TRP A 34 8.59 -1.73 0.75
CA TRP A 34 8.88 -0.36 0.33
C TRP A 34 8.49 0.68 1.37
N VAL A 35 7.21 0.71 1.76
CA VAL A 35 6.69 1.68 2.74
C VAL A 35 5.74 0.96 3.69
N PHE A 36 5.88 1.23 5.00
CA PHE A 36 4.93 0.76 6.00
C PHE A 36 3.92 1.84 6.35
N LEU A 37 2.64 1.50 6.36
CA LEU A 37 1.53 2.40 6.67
C LEU A 37 0.89 1.99 8.00
N ASN A 38 0.97 2.88 8.99
CA ASN A 38 0.24 2.74 10.24
C ASN A 38 -1.25 3.06 10.03
N SER A 39 -2.11 2.41 10.79
CA SER A 39 -3.55 2.59 10.74
C SER A 39 -4.00 3.97 11.26
N GLY A 40 -5.15 4.42 10.77
CA GLY A 40 -5.83 5.65 11.21
C GLY A 40 -4.98 6.91 11.03
N PRO A 41 -4.78 7.74 12.09
CA PRO A 41 -3.99 8.97 12.02
C PRO A 41 -2.47 8.75 11.86
N GLY A 42 -1.99 7.51 11.86
CA GLY A 42 -0.59 7.16 11.60
C GLY A 42 0.30 7.09 12.86
N ASN A 43 -0.18 7.50 14.03
CA ASN A 43 0.49 7.33 15.32
C ASN A 43 -0.04 6.12 16.11
N THR A 44 -0.29 5.02 15.40
CA THR A 44 -0.80 3.76 15.95
C THR A 44 0.23 2.64 15.78
N THR A 45 0.03 1.51 16.44
CA THR A 45 0.90 0.31 16.31
C THR A 45 0.38 -0.71 15.30
N ASP A 46 -0.87 -0.55 14.86
CA ASP A 46 -1.52 -1.48 13.94
C ASP A 46 -1.24 -1.08 12.48
N GLY A 47 -1.08 -2.09 11.61
CA GLY A 47 -0.95 -1.87 10.18
C GLY A 47 -2.24 -1.33 9.56
N MET A 48 -2.10 -0.41 8.60
CA MET A 48 -3.24 0.08 7.83
C MET A 48 -3.80 -1.05 6.95
N LYS A 49 -5.11 -1.30 7.06
CA LYS A 49 -5.84 -2.15 6.13
C LYS A 49 -6.11 -1.38 4.83
N VAL A 50 -5.19 -1.46 3.88
CA VAL A 50 -5.27 -0.78 2.58
C VAL A 50 -6.09 -1.63 1.61
N GLU A 51 -7.13 -1.03 1.04
CA GLU A 51 -8.07 -1.68 0.12
C GLU A 51 -7.95 -1.15 -1.31
N TRP A 52 -7.42 0.07 -1.49
CA TRP A 52 -7.24 0.67 -2.80
C TRP A 52 -6.03 1.59 -2.86
N LEU A 53 -5.50 1.73 -4.06
CA LEU A 53 -4.48 2.68 -4.46
C LEU A 53 -5.00 3.56 -5.60
N THR A 54 -4.64 4.84 -5.60
CA THR A 54 -4.88 5.71 -6.76
C THR A 54 -3.80 6.77 -6.87
N ILE A 55 -3.63 7.33 -8.07
CA ILE A 55 -2.64 8.36 -8.34
C ILE A 55 -3.36 9.65 -8.70
N LYS A 56 -2.99 10.74 -8.05
CA LYS A 56 -3.50 12.08 -8.34
C LYS A 56 -2.43 13.11 -8.04
N ASP A 57 -2.23 14.07 -8.94
CA ASP A 57 -1.28 15.19 -8.79
C ASP A 57 0.11 14.72 -8.30
N ASP A 58 0.68 13.73 -8.99
CA ASP A 58 1.99 13.12 -8.71
C ASP A 58 2.15 12.53 -7.30
N LYS A 59 1.04 12.08 -6.70
CA LYS A 59 1.02 11.40 -5.41
C LYS A 59 0.26 10.09 -5.49
N LEU A 60 0.80 9.08 -4.82
CA LEU A 60 0.10 7.84 -4.53
C LEU A 60 -0.76 8.03 -3.27
N TYR A 61 -2.03 7.71 -3.40
CA TYR A 61 -2.99 7.66 -2.31
C TYR A 61 -3.30 6.21 -1.99
N ALA A 62 -3.21 5.86 -0.71
CA ALA A 62 -3.65 4.58 -0.18
C ALA A 62 -4.86 4.82 0.71
N GLY A 63 -5.92 4.05 0.53
CA GLY A 63 -7.10 4.15 1.37
C GLY A 63 -7.62 2.80 1.81
N GLY A 64 -8.32 2.81 2.93
CA GLY A 64 -9.00 1.63 3.47
C GLY A 64 -10.43 1.52 2.98
N HIS A 65 -11.22 0.71 3.69
CA HIS A 65 -12.59 0.36 3.32
C HIS A 65 -13.55 1.56 3.18
N GLY A 66 -13.30 2.66 3.90
CA GLY A 66 -14.03 3.93 3.71
C GLY A 66 -15.34 4.06 4.49
N CYS A 67 -15.60 3.21 5.48
CA CYS A 67 -16.74 3.32 6.40
C CYS A 67 -16.34 3.11 7.87
#